data_AF-A0A846NFN6-F1
#
_entry.id   AF-A0A846NFN6-F1
#
_cell.length_a   1.000
_cell.length_b   1.000
_cell.length_c   1.000
_cell.angle_alpha   90.00
_cell.angle_beta   90.00
_cell.angle_gamma   90.00
#
_symmetry.space_group_name_H-M   'P 1'
#
loop_
_entity.id
_entity.type
_entity.pdbx_description
1 polymer ?
#
loop_
_entity_poly.entity_id
_entity_poly.type
_entity_poly.pdbx_seq_one_letter_code
_entity_poly.pdbx_strand_id
1 'polypeptide(L)'
;MIERVVKKGESVSQVCRNFGISRIAFYRWKERYEKAPEDKKIEALSDRRQEVAKRNIRKASPEQEKAVITAVLKNPSLSSHKISEYLEKTYGRAILSNHGVQNILSRLGLNTYQKRLSFQSSYLSPSYEVGEYVSDLSKIFKNLSREILDSFDKFLDHFTSLFLLSTFGKLTILLKNLFLRSFFVRGLVLTFKLFFEMGKAVGFLTFSLGSQVILLTKSLASPLRKPAFAPKFPKIAPVPEAPIVKPKVEVKPKERFKLPTFDFGWLFKLTQFRLQILKVLSKSISFIFTSTIWILKQPVKVLSVIPKVIVEPLKAREVF
;
A
#
# COMPACT_ATOMS: atom_id res chain seq x y z
N MET A 1 15.16 60.91 41.07
CA MET A 1 16.40 61.57 40.60
C MET A 1 16.12 62.90 39.91
N ILE A 2 15.39 62.93 38.78
CA ILE A 2 15.14 64.16 37.99
C ILE A 2 14.44 65.24 38.83
N GLU A 3 13.45 64.84 39.63
CA GLU A 3 12.74 65.75 40.54
C GLU A 3 13.65 66.45 41.57
N ARG A 4 14.77 65.84 41.98
CA ARG A 4 15.73 66.50 42.89
C ARG A 4 16.37 67.72 42.24
N VAL A 5 16.61 67.66 40.93
CA VAL A 5 17.15 68.81 40.19
C VAL A 5 16.03 69.77 39.82
N VAL A 6 14.90 69.28 39.30
CA VAL A 6 13.83 70.13 38.75
C VAL A 6 12.96 70.77 39.83
N LYS A 7 12.56 70.02 40.87
CA LYS A 7 11.69 70.52 41.95
C LYS A 7 12.48 71.06 43.13
N LYS A 8 13.62 70.44 43.48
CA LYS A 8 14.43 70.82 44.66
C LYS A 8 15.66 71.68 44.35
N GLY A 9 15.95 71.95 43.08
CA GLY A 9 17.05 72.83 42.66
C GLY A 9 18.46 72.28 42.97
N GLU A 10 18.62 70.97 43.20
CA GLU A 10 19.92 70.39 43.50
C GLU A 10 20.86 70.40 42.28
N SER A 11 22.18 70.47 42.52
CA SER A 11 23.14 70.47 41.41
C SER A 11 23.15 69.14 40.64
N VAL A 12 23.09 69.23 39.30
CA VAL A 12 23.10 68.06 38.39
C VAL A 12 24.32 67.16 38.65
N SER A 13 25.49 67.75 38.87
CA SER A 13 26.72 67.00 39.14
C SER A 13 26.63 66.18 40.43
N GLN A 14 26.04 66.73 41.49
CA GLN A 14 25.88 66.00 42.75
C GLN A 14 24.88 64.85 42.59
N VAL A 15 23.74 65.12 41.96
CA VAL A 15 22.73 64.09 41.71
C VAL A 15 23.29 62.97 40.83
N CYS A 16 24.00 63.27 39.76
CA CYS A 16 24.61 62.25 38.89
C CYS A 16 25.63 61.37 39.65
N ARG A 17 26.45 61.97 40.53
CA ARG A 17 27.39 61.21 41.39
C ARG A 17 26.66 60.30 42.38
N ASN A 18 25.63 60.82 43.06
CA ASN A 18 24.87 60.05 44.04
C ASN A 18 24.15 58.85 43.43
N PHE A 19 23.66 58.98 42.20
CA PHE A 19 22.91 57.92 41.49
C PHE A 19 23.79 57.06 40.56
N GLY A 20 25.09 57.35 40.45
CA GLY A 20 26.01 56.57 39.60
C GLY A 20 25.70 56.64 38.10
N ILE A 21 25.17 57.76 37.60
CA ILE A 21 24.80 57.91 36.19
C ILE A 21 25.65 58.97 35.48
N SER A 22 25.78 58.83 34.15
CA SER A 22 26.42 59.86 33.35
C SER A 22 25.53 61.10 33.22
N ARG A 23 26.15 62.29 33.19
CA ARG A 23 25.43 63.55 32.92
C ARG A 23 24.68 63.51 31.58
N ILE A 24 25.22 62.79 30.58
CA ILE A 24 24.57 62.61 29.27
C ILE A 24 23.24 61.86 29.42
N ALA A 25 23.21 60.76 30.18
CA ALA A 25 21.97 60.03 30.44
C ALA A 25 20.97 60.90 31.21
N PHE A 26 21.45 61.66 32.21
CA PHE A 26 20.63 62.61 32.96
C PHE A 26 19.93 63.61 32.05
N TYR A 27 20.65 64.32 31.18
CA TYR A 27 20.05 65.32 30.30
C TYR A 27 19.06 64.70 29.30
N ARG A 28 19.36 63.51 28.76
CA ARG A 28 18.43 62.77 27.90
C ARG A 28 17.12 62.42 28.60
N TRP A 29 17.18 62.03 29.88
CA TRP A 29 15.98 61.75 30.66
C TRP A 29 15.27 63.02 31.12
N LYS A 30 16.00 64.08 31.48
CA LYS A 30 15.42 65.39 31.82
C LYS A 30 14.62 65.96 30.66
N GLU A 31 15.16 65.93 29.45
CA GLU A 31 14.46 66.38 28.24
C GLU A 31 13.15 65.59 28.01
N ARG A 32 13.16 64.27 28.22
CA ARG A 32 11.94 63.44 28.11
C ARG A 32 10.91 63.78 29.18
N TYR A 33 11.37 63.99 30.41
CA TYR A 33 10.53 64.35 31.54
C TYR A 33 9.85 65.72 31.36
N GLU A 34 10.57 66.70 30.79
CA GLU A 34 10.06 68.05 30.55
C GLU A 34 9.10 68.11 29.33
N LYS A 35 9.30 67.27 28.32
CA LYS A 35 8.40 67.19 27.15
C LYS A 35 7.12 66.38 27.38
N ALA A 36 7.03 65.63 28.48
CA ALA A 36 5.89 64.76 28.75
C ALA A 36 4.73 65.53 29.41
N PRO A 37 3.47 65.20 29.10
CA PRO A 37 2.30 65.68 29.86
C PRO A 37 2.42 65.30 31.33
N GLU A 38 1.87 66.11 32.24
CA GLU A 38 2.01 65.93 33.70
C GLU A 38 1.67 64.50 34.15
N ASP A 39 0.57 63.96 33.62
CA ASP A 39 0.04 62.64 33.97
C ASP A 39 0.92 61.47 33.46
N LYS A 40 1.86 61.74 32.55
CA LYS A 40 2.70 60.72 31.87
C LYS A 40 4.20 60.92 32.08
N LYS A 41 4.62 61.78 33.00
CA LYS A 41 6.05 62.07 33.22
C LYS A 41 6.88 60.84 33.60
N ILE A 42 6.33 59.94 34.41
CA ILE A 42 7.01 58.70 34.82
C ILE A 42 7.05 57.73 33.64
N GLU A 43 5.93 57.58 32.91
CA GLU A 43 5.84 56.70 31.74
C GLU A 43 6.83 57.12 30.64
N ALA A 44 7.04 58.42 30.44
CA ALA A 44 7.97 58.96 29.45
C ALA A 44 9.45 58.60 29.70
N LEU A 45 9.79 58.23 30.94
CA LEU A 45 11.12 57.77 31.33
C LEU A 45 11.33 56.27 31.09
N SER A 46 10.28 55.52 30.77
CA SER A 46 10.37 54.10 30.45
C SER A 46 11.28 53.83 29.25
N ASP A 47 11.81 52.62 29.20
CA ASP A 47 12.61 52.16 28.07
C ASP A 47 11.78 52.17 26.80
N ARG A 48 12.12 53.10 25.89
CA ARG A 48 11.59 53.09 24.54
C ARG A 48 12.13 51.85 23.84
N ARG A 49 11.29 50.82 23.72
CA ARG A 49 11.55 49.73 22.78
C ARG A 49 11.73 50.38 21.40
N GLN A 50 12.93 50.27 20.81
CA GLN A 50 13.12 50.71 19.44
C GLN A 50 12.03 50.07 18.59
N GLU A 51 11.19 50.91 17.96
CA GLU A 51 10.13 50.46 17.09
C GLU A 51 10.69 49.44 16.11
N VAL A 52 10.11 48.25 16.16
CA VAL A 52 10.51 47.07 15.38
C VAL A 52 10.52 47.39 13.87
N ALA A 53 9.88 48.47 13.45
CA ALA A 53 9.96 49.06 12.11
C ALA A 53 11.41 49.21 11.60
N LYS A 54 12.37 49.66 12.43
CA LYS A 54 13.78 49.78 12.01
C LYS A 54 14.48 48.43 11.80
N ARG A 55 13.98 47.32 12.38
CA ARG A 55 14.54 45.98 12.15
C ARG A 55 14.12 45.37 10.82
N ASN A 56 13.08 45.89 10.15
CA ASN A 56 12.58 45.37 8.89
C ASN A 56 13.30 45.92 7.65
N ILE A 57 14.24 46.87 7.77
CA ILE A 57 14.96 47.47 6.62
C ILE A 57 15.71 46.41 5.79
N ARG A 58 16.18 45.33 6.43
CA ARG A 58 16.90 44.23 5.77
C ARG A 58 16.00 43.06 5.35
N LYS A 59 14.68 43.15 5.56
CA LYS A 59 13.78 42.10 5.08
C LYS A 59 13.54 42.27 3.59
N ALA A 60 13.44 41.14 2.89
CA ALA A 60 13.02 41.12 1.51
C ALA A 60 11.63 41.76 1.37
N SER A 61 11.42 42.49 0.28
CA SER A 61 10.12 43.08 -0.01
C SER A 61 9.08 41.97 -0.28
N PRO A 62 7.78 42.26 -0.13
CA PRO A 62 6.73 41.29 -0.45
C PRO A 62 6.79 40.78 -1.89
N GLU A 63 7.21 41.62 -2.83
CA GLU A 63 7.39 41.27 -4.24
C GLU A 63 8.54 40.27 -4.44
N GLN A 64 9.65 40.48 -3.75
CA GLN A 64 10.80 39.58 -3.77
C GLN A 64 10.44 38.21 -3.18
N GLU A 65 9.68 38.21 -2.09
CA GLU A 65 9.18 36.97 -1.46
C GLU A 65 8.23 36.21 -2.40
N LYS A 66 7.29 36.91 -3.06
CA LYS A 66 6.43 36.34 -4.10
C LYS A 66 7.23 35.77 -5.27
N ALA A 67 8.27 36.45 -5.73
CA ALA A 67 9.11 35.97 -6.82
C ALA A 67 9.82 34.64 -6.46
N VAL A 68 10.32 34.53 -5.23
CA VAL A 68 10.91 33.27 -4.71
C VAL A 68 9.86 32.16 -4.63
N ILE A 69 8.65 32.45 -4.12
CA ILE A 69 7.55 31.48 -4.05
C ILE A 69 7.19 30.98 -5.45
N THR A 70 7.03 31.88 -6.42
CA THR A 70 6.74 31.54 -7.82
C THR A 70 7.84 30.68 -8.43
N ALA A 71 9.12 30.98 -8.16
CA ALA A 71 10.24 30.16 -8.62
C ALA A 71 10.19 28.74 -8.03
N VAL A 72 9.87 28.60 -6.74
CA VAL A 72 9.70 27.30 -6.07
C VAL A 72 8.52 26.52 -6.65
N LEU A 73 7.39 27.18 -6.91
CA LEU A 73 6.20 26.56 -7.50
C LEU A 73 6.44 26.07 -8.93
N LYS A 74 7.27 26.76 -9.71
CA LYS A 74 7.65 26.32 -11.06
C LYS A 74 8.63 25.15 -11.00
N ASN A 75 9.68 25.26 -10.18
CA ASN A 75 10.78 24.30 -10.16
C ASN A 75 11.25 24.03 -8.71
N PRO A 76 10.62 23.09 -7.98
CA PRO A 76 10.98 22.81 -6.57
C PRO A 76 12.37 22.19 -6.41
N SER A 77 12.93 21.61 -7.47
CA SER A 77 14.25 20.98 -7.51
C SER A 77 15.41 21.98 -7.43
N LEU A 78 15.17 23.28 -7.67
CA LEU A 78 16.22 24.29 -7.61
C LEU A 78 16.73 24.46 -6.16
N SER A 79 18.05 24.65 -6.04
CA SER A 79 18.69 25.07 -4.79
C SER A 79 18.57 26.58 -4.61
N SER A 80 18.85 27.09 -3.40
CA SER A 80 18.81 28.54 -3.12
C SER A 80 19.67 29.36 -4.11
N HIS A 81 20.84 28.83 -4.48
CA HIS A 81 21.73 29.45 -5.46
C HIS A 81 21.10 29.49 -6.85
N LYS A 82 20.55 28.35 -7.31
CA LYS A 82 19.91 28.27 -8.63
C LYS A 82 18.62 29.11 -8.69
N ILE A 83 17.92 29.27 -7.57
CA ILE A 83 16.75 30.16 -7.49
C ILE A 83 17.19 31.62 -7.65
N SER A 84 18.29 32.03 -7.00
CA SER A 84 18.84 33.39 -7.15
C SER A 84 19.25 33.67 -8.61
N GLU A 85 19.95 32.74 -9.25
CA GLU A 85 20.32 32.83 -10.68
C GLU A 85 19.10 32.83 -11.61
N TYR A 86 18.09 32.00 -11.33
CA TYR A 86 16.84 31.97 -12.09
C TYR A 86 16.10 33.31 -12.00
N LEU A 87 16.04 33.91 -10.82
CA LEU A 87 15.44 35.22 -10.62
C LEU A 87 16.22 36.31 -11.37
N GLU A 88 17.56 36.28 -11.30
CA GLU A 88 18.39 37.23 -12.04
C GLU A 88 18.16 37.15 -13.55
N LYS A 89 18.10 35.94 -14.11
CA LYS A 89 17.77 35.72 -15.53
C LYS A 89 16.35 36.17 -15.90
N THR A 90 15.38 35.98 -14.99
CA THR A 90 13.98 36.33 -15.25
C THR A 90 13.75 37.84 -15.27
N TYR A 91 14.44 38.58 -14.40
CA TYR A 91 14.25 40.02 -14.24
C TYR A 91 15.36 40.88 -14.86
N GLY A 92 16.39 40.25 -15.44
CA GLY A 92 17.54 40.92 -16.05
C GLY A 92 18.48 41.62 -15.06
N ARG A 93 18.32 41.39 -13.76
CA ARG A 93 19.16 41.95 -12.69
C ARG A 93 19.10 41.11 -11.41
N ALA A 94 20.16 41.13 -10.60
CA ALA A 94 20.18 40.47 -9.31
C ALA A 94 19.21 41.15 -8.32
N ILE A 95 18.03 40.55 -8.11
CA ILE A 95 17.02 41.03 -7.16
C ILE A 95 17.33 40.60 -5.72
N LEU A 96 17.81 39.37 -5.55
CA LEU A 96 18.13 38.77 -4.24
C LEU A 96 19.43 37.99 -4.34
N SER A 97 20.28 38.13 -3.32
CA SER A 97 21.44 37.25 -3.14
C SER A 97 21.01 35.86 -2.70
N ASN A 98 21.88 34.87 -2.91
CA ASN A 98 21.66 33.50 -2.42
C ASN A 98 21.29 33.44 -0.92
N HIS A 99 21.96 34.22 -0.06
CA HIS A 99 21.63 34.29 1.36
C HIS A 99 20.24 34.89 1.61
N GLY A 100 19.84 35.88 0.82
CA GLY A 100 18.49 36.45 0.87
C GLY A 100 17.42 35.41 0.54
N VAL A 101 17.64 34.64 -0.53
CA VAL A 101 16.76 33.52 -0.92
C VAL A 101 16.70 32.46 0.18
N GLN A 102 17.84 32.04 0.73
CA GLN A 102 17.89 31.04 1.80
C GLN A 102 17.13 31.49 3.05
N ASN A 103 17.24 32.76 3.44
CA ASN A 103 16.50 33.30 4.58
C ASN A 103 14.99 33.30 4.35
N ILE A 104 14.54 33.61 3.13
CA ILE A 104 13.12 33.53 2.75
C ILE A 104 12.63 32.08 2.82
N LEU A 105 13.37 31.15 2.20
CA LEU A 105 13.04 29.72 2.24
C LEU A 105 12.98 29.23 3.69
N SER A 106 13.89 29.66 4.56
CA SER A 106 13.90 29.23 5.96
C SER A 106 12.72 29.78 6.76
N ARG A 107 12.34 31.03 6.52
CA ARG A 107 11.14 31.63 7.14
C ARG A 107 9.86 30.91 6.73
N LEU A 108 9.78 30.48 5.48
CA LEU A 108 8.63 29.76 4.92
C LEU A 108 8.70 28.25 5.20
N GLY A 109 9.76 27.75 5.83
CA GLY A 109 9.96 26.33 6.05
C GLY A 109 10.28 25.53 4.78
N LEU A 110 10.69 26.17 3.68
CA LEU A 110 10.96 25.58 2.37
C LEU A 110 12.44 25.26 2.12
N ASN A 111 13.21 25.00 3.19
CA ASN A 111 14.66 24.80 3.14
C ASN A 111 15.07 23.55 2.33
N THR A 112 14.30 22.48 2.43
CA THR A 112 14.62 21.19 1.81
C THR A 112 13.81 20.97 0.54
N TYR A 113 14.36 20.18 -0.39
CA TYR A 113 13.66 19.79 -1.61
C TYR A 113 12.30 19.15 -1.33
N GLN A 114 12.24 18.24 -0.37
CA GLN A 114 10.99 17.57 0.02
C GLN A 114 9.91 18.56 0.48
N LYS A 115 10.28 19.58 1.26
CA LYS A 115 9.34 20.61 1.71
C LYS A 115 8.88 21.52 0.57
N ARG A 116 9.75 21.81 -0.39
CA ARG A 116 9.38 22.54 -1.62
C ARG A 116 8.42 21.73 -2.49
N LEU A 117 8.67 20.42 -2.63
CA LEU A 117 7.81 19.52 -3.38
C LEU A 117 6.43 19.40 -2.73
N SER A 118 6.37 19.17 -1.41
CA SER A 118 5.09 19.11 -0.70
C SER A 118 4.34 20.43 -0.80
N PHE A 119 5.03 21.57 -0.67
CA PHE A 119 4.44 22.89 -0.84
C PHE A 119 3.85 23.09 -2.23
N GLN A 120 4.57 22.67 -3.28
CA GLN A 120 4.06 22.70 -4.66
C GLN A 120 2.81 21.83 -4.81
N SER A 121 2.82 20.59 -4.30
CA SER A 121 1.67 19.68 -4.38
C SER A 121 0.44 20.23 -3.64
N SER A 122 0.63 20.80 -2.44
CA SER A 122 -0.44 21.43 -1.68
C SER A 122 -0.97 22.69 -2.36
N TYR A 123 -0.12 23.46 -3.04
CA TYR A 123 -0.54 24.66 -3.76
C TYR A 123 -1.30 24.33 -5.06
N LEU A 124 -0.87 23.29 -5.78
CA LEU A 124 -1.49 22.80 -7.02
C LEU A 124 -2.71 21.93 -6.79
N SER A 125 -2.96 21.52 -5.54
CA SER A 125 -4.22 20.95 -5.15
C SER A 125 -5.06 22.10 -4.61
N PRO A 126 -5.90 22.77 -5.41
CA PRO A 126 -7.04 23.44 -4.83
C PRO A 126 -7.70 22.37 -3.95
N SER A 127 -7.81 22.63 -2.66
CA SER A 127 -8.81 21.96 -1.85
C SER A 127 -10.13 22.36 -2.49
N TYR A 128 -10.55 21.64 -3.53
CA TYR A 128 -11.94 21.58 -3.90
C TYR A 128 -12.64 21.19 -2.63
N GLU A 129 -13.52 22.04 -2.12
CA GLU A 129 -14.43 21.66 -1.06
C GLU A 129 -15.28 20.52 -1.65
N VAL A 130 -14.79 19.30 -1.49
CA VAL A 130 -15.42 18.07 -1.98
C VAL A 130 -16.81 17.87 -1.34
N GLY A 131 -17.13 18.65 -0.30
CA GLY A 131 -18.36 18.56 0.48
C GLY A 131 -19.65 18.77 -0.31
N GLU A 132 -19.68 19.71 -1.26
CA GLU A 132 -20.94 20.04 -1.94
C GLU A 132 -21.24 19.04 -3.07
N TYR A 133 -20.25 18.76 -3.93
CA TYR A 133 -20.41 17.88 -5.09
C TYR A 133 -20.53 16.40 -4.73
N VAL A 134 -19.86 15.93 -3.66
CA VAL A 134 -20.00 14.52 -3.21
C VAL A 134 -21.38 14.26 -2.61
N SER A 135 -22.02 15.27 -2.01
CA SER A 135 -23.38 15.11 -1.51
C SER A 135 -24.37 14.86 -2.66
N ASP A 136 -24.22 15.56 -3.79
CA ASP A 136 -25.08 15.40 -4.95
C ASP A 136 -24.76 14.15 -5.75
N LEU A 137 -23.48 13.77 -5.90
CA LEU A 137 -23.11 12.48 -6.47
C LEU A 137 -23.66 11.32 -5.64
N SER A 138 -23.68 11.43 -4.31
CA SER A 138 -24.26 10.40 -3.45
C SER A 138 -25.77 10.26 -3.64
N LYS A 139 -26.49 11.37 -3.89
CA LYS A 139 -27.92 11.36 -4.19
C LYS A 139 -28.17 10.75 -5.57
N ILE A 140 -27.38 11.13 -6.57
CA ILE A 140 -27.46 10.58 -7.93
C ILE A 140 -27.19 9.08 -7.91
N PHE A 141 -26.15 8.62 -7.21
CA PHE A 141 -25.83 7.20 -7.12
C PHE A 141 -26.90 6.41 -6.36
N LYS A 142 -27.47 6.98 -5.28
CA LYS A 142 -28.59 6.37 -4.55
C LYS A 142 -29.84 6.26 -5.41
N ASN A 143 -30.15 7.26 -6.22
CA ASN A 143 -31.32 7.24 -7.10
C ASN A 143 -31.11 6.28 -8.27
N LEU A 144 -29.91 6.29 -8.87
CA LEU A 144 -29.54 5.35 -9.94
C LEU A 144 -29.55 3.89 -9.43
N SER A 145 -29.05 3.64 -8.22
CA SER A 145 -29.09 2.29 -7.63
C SER A 145 -30.53 1.81 -7.38
N ARG A 146 -31.45 2.71 -6.97
CA ARG A 146 -32.86 2.35 -6.76
C ARG A 146 -33.58 2.08 -8.07
N GLU A 147 -33.38 2.88 -9.11
CA GLU A 147 -33.98 2.62 -10.42
C GLU A 147 -33.46 1.34 -11.08
N ILE A 148 -32.16 1.05 -10.92
CA ILE A 148 -31.55 -0.19 -11.41
C ILE A 148 -32.08 -1.38 -10.62
N LEU A 149 -32.18 -1.30 -9.30
CA LEU A 149 -32.72 -2.38 -8.47
C LEU A 149 -34.21 -2.62 -8.76
N ASP A 150 -35.04 -1.58 -8.88
CA ASP A 150 -36.46 -1.72 -9.23
C ASP A 150 -36.65 -2.30 -10.64
N SER A 151 -35.79 -1.93 -11.60
CA SER A 151 -35.81 -2.54 -12.94
C SER A 151 -35.35 -4.00 -12.91
N PHE A 152 -34.39 -4.34 -12.05
CA PHE A 152 -33.90 -5.69 -11.90
C PHE A 152 -34.92 -6.59 -11.21
N ASP A 153 -35.62 -6.10 -10.19
CA ASP A 153 -36.68 -6.85 -9.50
C ASP A 153 -37.87 -7.10 -10.44
N LYS A 154 -38.30 -6.10 -11.22
CA LYS A 154 -39.32 -6.30 -12.27
C LYS A 154 -38.88 -7.29 -13.35
N PHE A 155 -37.59 -7.28 -13.70
CA PHE A 155 -37.00 -8.26 -14.61
C PHE A 155 -36.97 -9.65 -14.00
N LEU A 156 -36.62 -9.79 -12.72
CA LEU A 156 -36.64 -11.06 -11.99
C LEU A 156 -38.06 -11.61 -11.83
N ASP A 157 -39.07 -10.77 -11.63
CA ASP A 157 -40.47 -11.20 -11.58
C ASP A 157 -40.97 -11.69 -12.94
N HIS A 158 -40.59 -11.01 -14.03
CA HIS A 158 -40.87 -11.49 -15.39
C HIS A 158 -40.06 -12.75 -15.74
N PHE A 159 -38.81 -12.83 -15.28
CA PHE A 159 -37.96 -13.97 -15.52
C PHE A 159 -38.45 -15.19 -14.73
N THR A 160 -38.82 -15.03 -13.46
CA THR A 160 -39.36 -16.13 -12.64
C THR A 160 -40.69 -16.62 -13.18
N SER A 161 -41.61 -15.74 -13.56
CA SER A 161 -42.87 -16.16 -14.20
C SER A 161 -42.64 -16.92 -15.51
N LEU A 162 -41.74 -16.45 -16.39
CA LEU A 162 -41.38 -17.16 -17.63
C LEU A 162 -40.58 -18.45 -17.40
N PHE A 163 -39.70 -18.47 -16.40
CA PHE A 163 -38.83 -19.60 -16.08
C PHE A 163 -39.58 -20.71 -15.35
N LEU A 164 -40.55 -20.38 -14.50
CA LEU A 164 -41.43 -21.36 -13.84
C LEU A 164 -42.34 -22.07 -14.85
N LEU A 165 -42.84 -21.36 -15.87
CA LEU A 165 -43.61 -21.96 -16.98
C LEU A 165 -42.77 -22.83 -17.92
N SER A 166 -41.48 -22.51 -18.11
CA SER A 166 -40.59 -23.20 -19.07
C SER A 166 -39.79 -24.37 -18.46
N THR A 167 -39.38 -24.28 -17.20
CA THR A 167 -38.43 -25.23 -16.60
C THR A 167 -39.08 -26.29 -15.71
N PHE A 168 -40.23 -26.04 -15.07
CA PHE A 168 -40.88 -27.09 -14.27
C PHE A 168 -41.43 -28.24 -15.12
N GLY A 169 -41.89 -27.96 -16.34
CA GLY A 169 -42.31 -29.01 -17.29
C GLY A 169 -41.14 -29.89 -17.74
N LYS A 170 -39.92 -29.33 -17.87
CA LYS A 170 -38.73 -30.09 -18.29
C LYS A 170 -38.01 -30.77 -17.11
N LEU A 171 -38.03 -30.15 -15.93
CA LEU A 171 -37.40 -30.68 -14.71
C LEU A 171 -38.14 -31.92 -14.19
N THR A 172 -39.47 -31.99 -14.30
CA THR A 172 -40.24 -33.19 -13.92
C THR A 172 -39.95 -34.39 -14.82
N ILE A 173 -39.76 -34.16 -16.13
CA ILE A 173 -39.33 -35.20 -17.10
C ILE A 173 -37.89 -35.65 -16.80
N LEU A 174 -37.01 -34.71 -16.46
CA LEU A 174 -35.59 -34.99 -16.16
C LEU A 174 -35.42 -35.70 -14.81
N LEU A 175 -36.22 -35.35 -13.79
CA LEU A 175 -36.25 -36.03 -12.50
C LEU A 175 -36.82 -37.44 -12.59
N LYS A 176 -37.86 -37.69 -13.40
CA LYS A 176 -38.33 -39.06 -13.71
C LYS A 176 -37.22 -39.91 -14.32
N ASN A 177 -36.47 -39.36 -15.28
CA ASN A 177 -35.35 -40.05 -15.94
C ASN A 177 -34.14 -40.24 -15.01
N LEU A 178 -33.85 -39.30 -14.10
CA LEU A 178 -32.77 -39.43 -13.13
C LEU A 178 -33.09 -40.46 -12.03
N PHE A 179 -34.36 -40.54 -11.61
CA PHE A 179 -34.82 -41.48 -10.59
C PHE A 179 -34.75 -42.94 -11.07
N LEU A 180 -35.21 -43.21 -12.29
CA LEU A 180 -35.09 -44.52 -12.95
C LEU A 180 -33.62 -44.95 -13.12
N ARG A 181 -32.71 -44.00 -13.40
CA ARG A 181 -31.28 -44.27 -13.57
C ARG A 181 -30.59 -44.57 -12.23
N SER A 182 -30.99 -43.92 -11.14
CA SER A 182 -30.40 -44.17 -9.81
C SER A 182 -30.78 -45.55 -9.24
N PHE A 183 -32.00 -46.03 -9.54
CA PHE A 183 -32.44 -47.37 -9.14
C PHE A 183 -31.70 -48.47 -9.90
N PHE A 184 -31.48 -48.29 -11.21
CA PHE A 184 -30.73 -49.25 -12.02
C PHE A 184 -29.26 -49.37 -11.60
N VAL A 185 -28.60 -48.24 -11.32
CA VAL A 185 -27.18 -48.24 -10.91
C VAL A 185 -27.00 -48.79 -9.48
N ARG A 186 -27.92 -48.49 -8.55
CA ARG A 186 -27.87 -49.06 -7.18
C ARG A 186 -28.16 -50.57 -7.18
N GLY A 187 -29.08 -51.04 -8.02
CA GLY A 187 -29.32 -52.47 -8.22
C GLY A 187 -28.09 -53.19 -8.80
N LEU A 188 -27.45 -52.61 -9.81
CA LEU A 188 -26.26 -53.18 -10.45
C LEU A 188 -25.06 -53.25 -9.48
N VAL A 189 -24.84 -52.22 -8.66
CA VAL A 189 -23.75 -52.23 -7.68
C VAL A 189 -23.99 -53.28 -6.60
N LEU A 190 -25.24 -53.53 -6.19
CA LEU A 190 -25.56 -54.57 -5.23
C LEU A 190 -25.31 -55.98 -5.78
N THR A 191 -25.68 -56.24 -7.04
CA THR A 191 -25.46 -57.56 -7.67
C THR A 191 -23.97 -57.83 -7.89
N PHE A 192 -23.20 -56.82 -8.31
CA PHE A 192 -21.74 -56.94 -8.41
C PHE A 192 -21.06 -57.18 -7.06
N LYS A 193 -21.53 -56.53 -5.98
CA LYS A 193 -20.99 -56.74 -4.63
C LYS A 193 -21.29 -58.14 -4.10
N LEU A 194 -22.51 -58.64 -4.31
CA LEU A 194 -22.88 -60.02 -4.00
C LEU A 194 -22.05 -61.03 -4.79
N PHE A 195 -21.86 -60.81 -6.09
CA PHE A 195 -21.05 -61.68 -6.95
C PHE A 195 -19.59 -61.71 -6.50
N PHE A 196 -19.02 -60.56 -6.10
CA PHE A 196 -17.65 -60.46 -5.62
C PHE A 196 -17.46 -61.19 -4.28
N GLU A 197 -18.39 -61.06 -3.33
CA GLU A 197 -18.33 -61.80 -2.06
C GLU A 197 -18.54 -63.31 -2.25
N MET A 198 -19.42 -63.72 -3.17
CA MET A 198 -19.54 -65.13 -3.55
C MET A 198 -18.25 -65.67 -4.20
N GLY A 199 -17.59 -64.88 -5.05
CA GLY A 199 -16.30 -65.23 -5.64
C GLY A 199 -15.21 -65.47 -4.60
N LYS A 200 -15.16 -64.67 -3.53
CA LYS A 200 -14.25 -64.91 -2.40
C LYS A 200 -14.55 -66.21 -1.67
N ALA A 201 -15.83 -66.51 -1.42
CA ALA A 201 -16.23 -67.74 -0.75
C ALA A 201 -15.85 -68.99 -1.58
N VAL A 202 -16.09 -68.95 -2.89
CA VAL A 202 -15.70 -70.03 -3.81
C VAL A 202 -14.17 -70.16 -3.86
N GLY A 203 -13.44 -69.05 -3.96
CA GLY A 203 -11.97 -69.05 -3.93
C GLY A 203 -11.39 -69.62 -2.62
N PHE A 204 -12.03 -69.34 -1.49
CA PHE A 204 -11.63 -69.90 -0.20
C PHE A 204 -11.87 -71.42 -0.12
N LEU A 205 -13.00 -71.88 -0.66
CA LEU A 205 -13.34 -73.30 -0.78
C LEU A 205 -12.35 -74.06 -1.68
N THR A 206 -12.01 -73.51 -2.84
CA THR A 206 -11.04 -74.14 -3.76
C THR A 206 -9.63 -74.15 -3.19
N PHE A 207 -9.24 -73.09 -2.47
CA PHE A 207 -7.95 -73.05 -1.75
C PHE A 207 -7.90 -74.07 -0.61
N SER A 208 -8.98 -74.19 0.18
CA SER A 208 -9.07 -75.19 1.25
C SER A 208 -9.00 -76.62 0.72
N LEU A 209 -9.74 -76.91 -0.36
CA LEU A 209 -9.71 -78.23 -1.01
C LEU A 209 -8.34 -78.52 -1.62
N GLY A 210 -7.74 -77.56 -2.31
CA GLY A 210 -6.38 -77.69 -2.86
C GLY A 210 -5.32 -77.91 -1.79
N SER A 211 -5.45 -77.26 -0.63
CA SER A 211 -4.56 -77.47 0.52
C SER A 211 -4.65 -78.89 1.06
N GLN A 212 -5.87 -79.46 1.15
CA GLN A 212 -6.03 -80.87 1.54
C GLN A 212 -5.46 -81.86 0.52
N VAL A 213 -5.57 -81.56 -0.79
CA VAL A 213 -4.94 -82.38 -1.85
C VAL A 213 -3.41 -82.33 -1.77
N ILE A 214 -2.81 -81.19 -1.42
CA ILE A 214 -1.35 -81.07 -1.21
C ILE A 214 -0.91 -81.87 0.04
N LEU A 215 -1.71 -81.88 1.09
CA LEU A 215 -1.43 -82.69 2.29
C LEU A 215 -1.55 -84.19 2.00
N LEU A 216 -2.52 -84.60 1.18
CA LEU A 216 -2.68 -85.98 0.72
C LEU A 216 -1.52 -86.43 -0.18
N THR A 217 -1.06 -85.58 -1.11
CA THR A 217 0.07 -85.92 -2.00
C THR A 217 1.41 -86.00 -1.24
N LYS A 218 1.61 -85.18 -0.19
CA LYS A 218 2.76 -85.32 0.72
C LYS A 218 2.72 -86.57 1.59
N SER A 219 1.52 -87.04 1.96
CA SER A 219 1.33 -88.31 2.70
C SER A 219 1.68 -89.55 1.85
N LEU A 220 1.46 -89.48 0.53
CA LEU A 220 1.75 -90.57 -0.43
C LEU A 220 3.19 -90.54 -0.99
N ALA A 221 3.95 -89.47 -0.77
CA ALA A 221 5.31 -89.32 -1.26
C ALA A 221 6.35 -89.99 -0.33
N SER A 222 6.63 -91.27 -0.59
CA SER A 222 7.76 -91.99 0.03
C SER A 222 9.13 -91.34 -0.29
N PRO A 223 10.11 -91.38 0.63
CA PRO A 223 11.32 -90.56 0.53
C PRO A 223 12.38 -91.20 -0.38
N LEU A 224 12.60 -90.59 -1.54
CA LEU A 224 13.77 -90.89 -2.38
C LEU A 224 14.98 -90.05 -1.95
N ARG A 225 15.88 -90.76 -1.26
CA ARG A 225 17.35 -90.63 -1.13
C ARG A 225 18.01 -89.37 -1.73
N LYS A 226 18.63 -88.57 -0.85
CA LYS A 226 19.59 -87.50 -1.15
C LYS A 226 20.89 -88.06 -1.76
N PRO A 227 21.51 -87.38 -2.75
CA PRO A 227 22.94 -87.49 -2.98
C PRO A 227 23.71 -86.42 -2.21
N ALA A 228 24.76 -86.89 -1.53
CA ALA A 228 25.81 -86.09 -0.91
C ALA A 228 26.77 -85.56 -1.99
N PHE A 229 27.24 -84.32 -1.85
CA PHE A 229 28.66 -83.97 -1.82
C PHE A 229 28.85 -82.44 -1.69
N ALA A 230 29.74 -82.04 -0.78
CA ALA A 230 30.18 -80.68 -0.54
C ALA A 230 31.24 -80.23 -1.58
N PRO A 231 31.75 -78.98 -1.58
CA PRO A 231 32.74 -78.59 -0.55
C PRO A 231 32.58 -77.17 0.02
N LYS A 232 33.00 -77.03 1.28
CA LYS A 232 33.20 -75.77 2.00
C LYS A 232 34.58 -75.19 1.65
N PHE A 233 34.66 -73.88 1.38
CA PHE A 233 35.92 -73.13 1.44
C PHE A 233 35.94 -72.22 2.69
N PRO A 234 37.08 -72.14 3.41
CA PRO A 234 37.22 -71.43 4.68
C PRO A 234 37.46 -69.91 4.53
N LYS A 235 36.97 -69.14 5.52
CA LYS A 235 37.24 -67.70 5.73
C LYS A 235 38.72 -67.48 6.03
N ILE A 236 39.37 -66.56 5.32
CA ILE A 236 40.70 -66.03 5.65
C ILE A 236 40.53 -64.69 6.37
N ALA A 237 41.21 -64.58 7.52
CA ALA A 237 41.27 -63.41 8.40
C ALA A 237 42.30 -62.37 7.90
N PRO A 238 42.23 -61.10 8.36
CA PRO A 238 42.95 -59.98 7.75
C PRO A 238 44.44 -59.92 8.11
N VAL A 239 45.27 -59.53 7.14
CA VAL A 239 46.71 -59.26 7.30
C VAL A 239 46.91 -57.81 7.80
N PRO A 240 47.70 -57.57 8.86
CA PRO A 240 48.08 -56.23 9.29
C PRO A 240 49.51 -55.84 8.83
N GLU A 241 49.79 -54.53 8.93
CA GLU A 241 51.09 -53.84 8.83
C GLU A 241 51.58 -53.48 7.40
N ALA A 242 52.23 -52.34 7.12
CA ALA A 242 53.00 -51.43 7.96
C ALA A 242 53.14 -50.03 7.28
N PRO A 243 53.79 -49.03 7.90
CA PRO A 243 53.47 -47.61 7.78
C PRO A 243 54.22 -46.87 6.68
N ILE A 244 53.51 -45.98 5.96
CA ILE A 244 54.14 -44.96 5.13
C ILE A 244 53.93 -43.60 5.80
N VAL A 245 54.99 -43.14 6.46
CA VAL A 245 55.14 -41.80 6.99
C VAL A 245 55.28 -40.81 5.83
N LYS A 246 54.38 -39.83 5.73
CA LYS A 246 54.59 -38.59 4.98
C LYS A 246 54.19 -37.38 5.84
N PRO A 247 55.00 -36.31 5.87
CA PRO A 247 54.87 -35.26 6.88
C PRO A 247 53.79 -34.20 6.55
N LYS A 248 53.03 -33.87 7.59
CA LYS A 248 52.63 -32.53 8.06
C LYS A 248 52.05 -31.52 7.05
N VAL A 249 50.73 -31.42 7.02
CA VAL A 249 50.00 -30.14 7.02
C VAL A 249 48.76 -30.29 7.89
N GLU A 250 48.75 -29.63 9.04
CA GLU A 250 47.63 -29.61 9.97
C GLU A 250 46.57 -28.63 9.46
N VAL A 251 45.57 -29.13 8.74
CA VAL A 251 44.36 -28.36 8.38
C VAL A 251 43.19 -28.94 9.17
N LYS A 252 42.71 -28.21 10.18
CA LYS A 252 41.48 -28.55 10.90
C LYS A 252 40.32 -28.70 9.89
N PRO A 253 39.66 -29.87 9.79
CA PRO A 253 38.47 -29.98 8.97
C PRO A 253 37.32 -29.24 9.67
N LYS A 254 36.84 -28.15 9.05
CA LYS A 254 35.56 -27.53 9.41
C LYS A 254 34.47 -28.60 9.28
N GLU A 255 33.80 -28.90 10.39
CA GLU A 255 32.55 -29.65 10.41
C GLU A 255 31.59 -29.02 9.39
N ARG A 256 31.34 -29.74 8.29
CA ARG A 256 30.29 -29.36 7.35
C ARG A 256 28.95 -29.71 7.99
N PHE A 257 28.31 -28.68 8.51
CA PHE A 257 26.90 -28.71 8.90
C PHE A 257 26.08 -29.20 7.69
N LYS A 258 25.55 -30.43 7.77
CA LYS A 258 24.60 -30.93 6.77
C LYS A 258 23.27 -30.21 7.01
N LEU A 259 22.97 -29.21 6.19
CA LEU A 259 21.65 -28.59 6.16
C LEU A 259 20.60 -29.63 5.70
N PRO A 260 19.41 -29.66 6.31
CA PRO A 260 18.34 -30.54 5.88
C PRO A 260 17.96 -30.18 4.44
N THR A 261 17.97 -31.16 3.53
CA THR A 261 17.42 -31.01 2.19
C THR A 261 15.92 -30.82 2.32
N PHE A 262 15.47 -29.57 2.16
CA PHE A 262 14.06 -29.21 2.12
C PHE A 262 13.43 -29.76 0.83
N ASP A 263 12.39 -30.58 0.96
CA ASP A 263 11.62 -31.10 -0.17
C ASP A 263 10.70 -30.00 -0.72
N PHE A 264 11.00 -29.52 -1.93
CA PHE A 264 10.25 -28.48 -2.63
C PHE A 264 9.01 -29.01 -3.39
N GLY A 265 8.67 -30.29 -3.28
CA GLY A 265 7.56 -30.92 -4.02
C GLY A 265 6.19 -30.27 -3.76
N TRP A 266 5.96 -29.70 -2.58
CA TRP A 266 4.70 -29.02 -2.27
C TRP A 266 4.59 -27.64 -2.93
N LEU A 267 5.70 -26.91 -3.08
CA LEU A 267 5.72 -25.61 -3.75
C LEU A 267 5.37 -25.74 -5.25
N PHE A 268 5.77 -26.83 -5.90
CA PHE A 268 5.39 -27.12 -7.28
C PHE A 268 3.89 -27.47 -7.42
N LYS A 269 3.29 -28.15 -6.43
CA LYS A 269 1.84 -28.40 -6.42
C LYS A 269 1.04 -27.11 -6.21
N LEU A 270 1.56 -26.18 -5.39
CA LEU A 270 0.90 -24.88 -5.17
C LEU A 270 0.90 -23.99 -6.42
N THR A 271 1.99 -23.98 -7.18
CA THR A 271 2.07 -23.19 -8.42
C THR A 271 1.14 -23.75 -9.49
N GLN A 272 1.02 -25.07 -9.61
CA GLN A 272 0.07 -25.72 -10.53
C GLN A 272 -1.39 -25.43 -10.16
N PHE A 273 -1.74 -25.46 -8.87
CA PHE A 273 -3.08 -25.12 -8.41
C PHE A 273 -3.44 -23.65 -8.69
N ARG A 274 -2.50 -22.73 -8.47
CA ARG A 274 -2.68 -21.30 -8.77
C ARG A 274 -2.90 -21.04 -10.25
N LEU A 275 -2.23 -21.79 -11.13
CA LEU A 275 -2.43 -21.71 -12.59
C LEU A 275 -3.79 -22.27 -13.02
N GLN A 276 -4.32 -23.30 -12.36
CA GLN A 276 -5.68 -23.79 -12.62
C GLN A 276 -6.75 -22.76 -12.23
N ILE A 277 -6.61 -22.11 -11.08
CA ILE A 277 -7.56 -21.06 -10.65
C ILE A 277 -7.56 -19.89 -11.63
N LEU A 278 -6.39 -19.44 -12.08
CA LEU A 278 -6.28 -18.35 -13.06
C LEU A 278 -6.92 -18.70 -14.41
N LYS A 279 -6.86 -19.96 -14.84
CA LYS A 279 -7.54 -20.44 -16.06
C LYS A 279 -9.06 -20.49 -15.93
N VAL A 280 -9.59 -20.77 -14.73
CA VAL A 280 -11.05 -20.75 -14.49
C VAL A 280 -11.54 -19.30 -14.43
N LEU A 281 -10.83 -18.44 -13.70
CA LEU A 281 -11.17 -17.01 -13.61
C LEU A 281 -11.10 -16.29 -14.95
N SER A 282 -10.11 -16.59 -15.80
CA SER A 282 -10.02 -15.96 -17.12
C SER A 282 -11.18 -16.37 -18.04
N LYS A 283 -11.66 -17.62 -17.95
CA LYS A 283 -12.85 -18.07 -18.70
C LYS A 283 -14.12 -17.39 -18.19
N SER A 284 -14.28 -17.22 -16.88
CA SER A 284 -15.43 -16.51 -16.31
C SER A 284 -15.43 -15.02 -16.66
N ILE A 285 -14.27 -14.36 -16.61
CA ILE A 285 -14.14 -12.95 -16.99
C ILE A 285 -14.41 -12.77 -18.50
N SER A 286 -13.89 -13.67 -19.33
CA SER A 286 -14.17 -13.64 -20.78
C SER A 286 -15.66 -13.82 -21.08
N PHE A 287 -16.37 -14.69 -20.34
CA PHE A 287 -17.81 -14.89 -20.51
C PHE A 287 -18.60 -13.62 -20.13
N ILE A 288 -18.27 -13.00 -18.99
CA ILE A 288 -18.90 -11.74 -18.56
C ILE A 288 -18.65 -10.65 -19.59
N PHE A 289 -17.43 -10.52 -20.11
CA PHE A 289 -17.06 -9.50 -21.11
C PHE A 289 -17.79 -9.72 -22.44
N THR A 290 -17.94 -10.97 -22.89
CA THR A 290 -18.72 -11.27 -24.10
C THR A 290 -20.22 -11.01 -23.92
N SER A 291 -20.75 -11.25 -22.72
CA SER A 291 -22.16 -10.95 -22.42
C SER A 291 -22.43 -9.45 -22.29
N THR A 292 -21.55 -8.66 -21.67
CA THR A 292 -21.71 -7.21 -21.60
C THR A 292 -21.50 -6.53 -22.96
N ILE A 293 -20.58 -7.01 -23.80
CA ILE A 293 -20.44 -6.51 -25.18
C ILE A 293 -21.66 -6.86 -26.03
N TRP A 294 -22.27 -8.02 -25.83
CA TRP A 294 -23.50 -8.40 -26.53
C TRP A 294 -24.70 -7.54 -26.09
N ILE A 295 -24.78 -7.17 -24.81
CA ILE A 295 -25.79 -6.23 -24.28
C ILE A 295 -25.55 -4.81 -24.82
N LEU A 296 -24.30 -4.35 -24.93
CA LEU A 296 -23.94 -3.04 -25.47
C LEU A 296 -24.14 -2.92 -27.00
N LYS A 297 -24.21 -4.05 -27.72
CA LYS A 297 -24.51 -4.10 -29.16
C LYS A 297 -26.00 -4.12 -29.49
N GLN A 298 -26.88 -4.18 -28.49
CA GLN A 298 -28.31 -3.97 -28.72
C GLN A 298 -28.53 -2.51 -29.16
N PRO A 299 -29.34 -2.23 -30.19
CA PRO A 299 -29.56 -0.86 -30.66
C PRO A 299 -30.32 -0.06 -29.59
N VAL A 300 -29.59 0.69 -28.76
CA VAL A 300 -30.15 1.60 -27.76
C VAL A 300 -30.77 2.79 -28.50
N LYS A 301 -32.08 2.74 -28.73
CA LYS A 301 -32.89 3.84 -29.29
C LYS A 301 -33.12 5.01 -28.30
N VAL A 302 -32.20 5.24 -27.36
CA VAL A 302 -32.36 6.22 -26.28
C VAL A 302 -31.08 7.04 -26.11
N LEU A 303 -30.81 7.93 -27.08
CA LEU A 303 -29.78 8.97 -26.97
C LEU A 303 -30.26 10.30 -27.59
N SER A 304 -31.53 10.65 -27.38
CA SER A 304 -32.06 11.98 -27.74
C SER A 304 -32.31 12.90 -26.54
N VAL A 305 -31.91 12.53 -25.33
CA VAL A 305 -32.12 13.37 -24.13
C VAL A 305 -30.86 13.41 -23.28
N ILE A 306 -29.87 14.21 -23.70
CA ILE A 306 -28.87 14.76 -22.79
C ILE A 306 -28.74 16.25 -23.13
N PRO A 307 -29.01 17.18 -22.20
CA PRO A 307 -28.93 18.60 -22.48
C PRO A 307 -27.48 19.04 -22.70
N LYS A 308 -27.28 19.86 -23.75
CA LYS A 308 -26.11 20.70 -24.00
C LYS A 308 -25.91 21.65 -22.81
N VAL A 309 -25.22 21.21 -21.78
CA VAL A 309 -24.62 22.07 -20.76
C VAL A 309 -23.25 21.46 -20.50
N ILE A 310 -22.21 22.28 -20.35
CA ILE A 310 -20.80 21.87 -20.22
C ILE A 310 -20.07 21.68 -21.56
N VAL A 311 -20.14 22.66 -22.46
CA VAL A 311 -18.96 23.04 -23.26
C VAL A 311 -19.00 24.55 -23.50
N GLU A 312 -18.55 25.33 -22.52
CA GLU A 312 -17.98 26.65 -22.78
C GLU A 312 -16.61 26.74 -22.09
N PRO A 313 -15.56 27.17 -22.81
CA PRO A 313 -14.20 27.11 -22.30
C PRO A 313 -13.91 28.25 -21.34
N LEU A 314 -13.16 27.92 -20.29
CA LEU A 314 -12.43 28.82 -19.39
C LEU A 314 -11.61 29.85 -20.19
N LYS A 315 -12.22 30.98 -20.54
CA LYS A 315 -11.54 32.20 -20.97
C LYS A 315 -11.82 33.29 -19.93
N ALA A 316 -10.74 33.97 -19.56
CA ALA A 316 -10.69 35.23 -18.82
C ALA A 316 -11.04 35.15 -17.32
N ARG A 317 -10.00 34.88 -16.51
CA ARG A 317 -9.75 35.69 -15.31
C ARG A 317 -8.27 36.05 -15.27
N GLU A 318 -7.92 37.01 -16.11
CA GLU A 318 -6.82 37.93 -15.82
C GLU A 318 -7.22 38.72 -14.58
N VAL A 319 -6.63 38.36 -13.44
CA VAL A 319 -6.41 39.26 -12.33
C VAL A 319 -4.96 39.10 -11.98
N PHE A 320 -4.12 39.94 -12.59
CA PHE A 320 -3.07 40.78 -11.99
C PHE A 320 -2.17 41.36 -13.07
#